data_AF-A0A2C9KBP3-F1
#
_entry.id   AF-A0A2C9KBP3-F1
#
_cell.length_a   1.000
_cell.length_b   1.000
_cell.length_c   1.000
_cell.angle_alpha   90.00
_cell.angle_beta   90.00
_cell.angle_gamma   90.00
#
_symmetry.space_group_name_H-M   'P 1'
#
loop_
_entity.id
_entity.type
_entity.pdbx_description
1 polymer ?
#
loop_
_entity_poly.entity_id
_entity_poly.type
_entity_poly.pdbx_seq_one_letter_code
_entity_poly.pdbx_strand_id
1 'polypeptide(L)'
;MSTVCSWFSILCLRETQKKKTVQHRIHPNRQAYDAIVVWKGKENQKAKQGGISFDVILKPASVESPKAPVQLSPRDVKKRELSQEQLENKLKKAEERRSLIEQERMEQLAKERQKAIEVVTKAQSENEQFSKKTQEKLRRSMEIRRENRETQIRALQERLREHANHINEVCQASENRGPSTDDLQEQLVQKMENALKNREEQLRNLQERLAEHENRIKEVQRKKLISESETEK
;
A
#
# COMPACT_ATOMS: atom_id res chain seq x y z
N MET A 1 55.29 -7.17 -15.47
CA MET A 1 54.32 -6.39 -16.27
C MET A 1 54.87 -4.98 -16.41
N SER A 2 54.96 -4.53 -17.65
CA SER A 2 55.59 -3.29 -18.10
C SER A 2 54.91 -2.04 -17.56
N THR A 3 55.73 -1.07 -17.12
CA THR A 3 55.50 0.38 -17.06
C THR A 3 56.78 0.94 -16.40
N VAL A 4 57.50 1.96 -16.84
CA VAL A 4 57.42 3.00 -17.87
C VAL A 4 58.88 3.42 -18.15
N CYS A 5 59.08 4.19 -19.22
CA CYS A 5 59.93 5.39 -19.23
C CYS A 5 61.13 5.33 -20.16
N SER A 6 61.03 6.05 -21.27
CA SER A 6 62.01 7.04 -21.70
C SER A 6 61.64 7.45 -23.12
N TRP A 7 61.36 8.73 -23.36
CA TRP A 7 61.75 9.38 -24.62
C TRP A 7 61.66 10.91 -24.55
N PHE A 8 62.85 11.47 -24.74
CA PHE A 8 63.18 12.71 -25.42
C PHE A 8 62.90 14.07 -24.78
N SER A 9 63.95 14.55 -24.11
CA SER A 9 64.56 15.87 -24.24
C SER A 9 64.16 16.66 -25.49
N ILE A 10 63.53 17.82 -25.27
CA ILE A 10 63.42 18.88 -26.27
C ILE A 10 64.23 20.09 -25.79
N LEU A 11 65.18 20.42 -26.66
CA LEU A 11 66.20 21.45 -26.64
C LEU A 11 65.84 22.80 -26.01
N CYS A 12 66.77 23.29 -25.17
CA CYS A 12 66.98 24.72 -24.92
C CYS A 12 67.52 25.41 -26.19
N LEU A 13 66.75 26.33 -26.78
CA LEU A 13 67.20 27.21 -27.84
C LEU A 13 67.65 28.56 -27.25
N ARG A 14 68.93 28.87 -27.42
CA ARG A 14 69.63 30.05 -26.90
C ARG A 14 69.64 31.12 -28.00
N GLU A 15 68.79 32.14 -27.87
CA GLU A 15 68.67 33.21 -28.86
C GLU A 15 69.61 34.37 -28.52
N THR A 16 70.62 34.59 -29.36
CA THR A 16 71.60 35.69 -29.25
C THR A 16 71.08 36.91 -29.99
N GLN A 17 70.55 37.90 -29.26
CA GLN A 17 70.16 39.18 -29.86
C GLN A 17 71.41 40.04 -30.15
N LYS A 18 71.65 40.26 -31.45
CA LYS A 18 72.71 41.11 -32.00
C LYS A 18 72.50 42.58 -31.60
N LYS A 19 73.56 43.24 -31.13
CA LYS A 19 73.61 44.69 -30.88
C LYS A 19 73.44 45.46 -32.21
N LYS A 20 72.33 46.20 -32.35
CA LYS A 20 72.15 47.16 -33.45
C LYS A 20 72.84 48.47 -33.08
N THR A 21 73.85 48.86 -33.86
CA THR A 21 74.45 50.19 -33.85
C THR A 21 73.47 51.18 -34.49
N VAL A 22 72.80 51.98 -33.66
CA VAL A 22 71.94 53.07 -34.13
C VAL A 22 72.83 54.28 -34.39
N GLN A 23 72.95 54.70 -35.66
CA GLN A 23 73.49 56.01 -35.99
C GLN A 23 72.44 57.08 -35.69
N HIS A 24 72.78 58.04 -34.83
CA HIS A 24 71.93 59.18 -34.51
C HIS A 24 71.88 60.15 -35.70
N ARG A 25 70.71 60.28 -36.35
CA ARG A 25 70.44 61.39 -37.26
C ARG A 25 70.26 62.67 -36.43
N ILE A 26 71.08 63.67 -36.68
CA ILE A 26 70.92 65.01 -36.09
C ILE A 26 69.87 65.76 -36.92
N HIS A 27 68.79 66.20 -36.27
CA HIS A 27 67.68 66.94 -36.91
C HIS A 27 68.11 68.39 -37.20
N PRO A 28 67.81 68.98 -38.37
CA PRO A 28 68.39 70.25 -38.83
C PRO A 28 67.82 71.51 -38.18
N ASN A 29 66.98 71.42 -37.13
CA ASN A 29 66.35 72.57 -36.50
C ASN A 29 66.81 72.73 -35.05
N ARG A 30 68.10 73.06 -34.88
CA ARG A 30 68.73 73.24 -33.57
C ARG A 30 68.57 74.70 -33.12
N GLN A 31 67.42 75.05 -32.56
CA GLN A 31 67.30 76.29 -31.78
C GLN A 31 68.11 76.14 -30.49
N ALA A 32 68.99 77.10 -30.18
CA ALA A 32 69.74 77.12 -28.94
C ALA A 32 68.79 77.48 -27.79
N TYR A 33 68.53 76.52 -26.90
CA TYR A 33 67.88 76.80 -25.62
C TYR A 33 68.98 76.96 -24.58
N ASP A 34 68.93 78.06 -23.80
CA ASP A 34 69.81 78.26 -22.64
C ASP A 34 69.42 77.25 -21.54
N ALA A 35 70.03 76.07 -21.57
CA ALA A 35 69.79 75.04 -20.56
C ALA A 35 70.62 75.32 -19.30
N ILE A 36 69.94 75.41 -18.14
CA ILE A 36 70.63 75.43 -16.85
C ILE A 36 70.76 73.97 -16.39
N VAL A 37 71.98 73.46 -16.37
CA VAL A 37 72.28 72.17 -15.75
C VAL A 37 72.47 72.39 -14.27
N VAL A 38 71.46 72.06 -13.47
CA VAL A 38 71.56 72.14 -12.01
C VAL A 38 72.16 70.84 -11.50
N TRP A 39 73.45 70.87 -11.18
CA TRP A 39 74.10 69.77 -10.46
C TRP A 39 73.62 69.78 -9.00
N LYS A 40 72.61 68.98 -8.70
CA LYS A 40 72.19 68.74 -7.31
C LYS A 40 73.10 67.68 -6.66
N GLY A 41 74.40 67.95 -6.64
CA GLY A 41 75.33 67.20 -5.83
C GLY A 41 75.29 67.73 -4.40
N LYS A 42 74.72 67.00 -3.44
CA LYS A 42 75.14 67.15 -2.04
C LYS A 42 76.63 66.81 -2.02
N GLU A 43 77.46 67.68 -1.47
CA GLU A 43 78.94 67.63 -1.44
C GLU A 43 79.55 66.35 -0.81
N ASN A 44 78.75 65.33 -0.50
CA ASN A 44 79.17 64.06 0.09
C ASN A 44 78.36 62.85 -0.41
N GLN A 45 78.18 62.69 -1.73
CA GLN A 45 77.76 61.41 -2.30
C GLN A 45 78.86 60.82 -3.18
N LYS A 46 79.57 59.81 -2.64
CA LYS A 46 80.49 58.96 -3.38
C LYS A 46 79.77 58.40 -4.63
N ALA A 47 80.39 58.55 -5.81
CA ALA A 47 79.87 58.04 -7.06
C ALA A 47 79.59 56.53 -6.96
N LYS A 48 78.31 56.14 -7.05
CA LYS A 48 77.95 54.72 -7.17
C LYS A 48 78.23 54.27 -8.60
N GLN A 49 78.75 53.05 -8.74
CA GLN A 49 79.12 52.44 -10.02
C GLN A 49 77.85 52.08 -10.80
N GLY A 50 77.26 53.07 -11.46
CA GLY A 50 75.97 52.95 -12.12
C GLY A 50 75.39 54.29 -12.51
N GLY A 51 76.04 54.98 -13.45
CA GLY A 51 75.53 56.18 -14.14
C GLY A 51 75.44 57.46 -13.29
N ILE A 52 75.63 58.60 -13.94
CA ILE A 52 75.34 59.92 -13.37
C ILE A 52 73.95 60.33 -13.86
N SER A 53 73.08 60.77 -12.95
CA SER A 53 71.81 61.41 -13.31
C SER A 53 71.92 62.91 -13.03
N PHE A 54 71.41 63.71 -13.95
CA PHE A 54 71.33 65.16 -13.82
C PHE A 54 69.98 65.63 -14.33
N ASP A 55 69.44 66.66 -13.68
CA ASP A 55 68.21 67.31 -14.11
C ASP A 55 68.58 68.43 -15.11
N VAL A 56 68.00 68.37 -16.30
CA VAL A 56 68.11 69.45 -17.30
C VAL A 56 66.82 70.23 -17.29
N ILE A 57 66.89 71.47 -16.81
CA ILE A 57 65.75 72.38 -16.78
C ILE A 57 65.91 73.38 -17.94
N LEU A 58 65.10 73.22 -18.98
CA LEU A 58 65.12 74.08 -20.18
C LEU A 58 64.34 75.39 -19.99
N LYS A 59 63.42 75.43 -19.01
CA LYS A 59 62.68 76.63 -18.60
C LYS A 59 62.33 76.51 -17.12
N PRO A 60 62.62 77.51 -16.27
CA PRO A 60 62.26 77.46 -14.86
C PRO A 60 60.73 77.39 -14.71
N ALA A 61 60.26 76.68 -13.69
CA ALA A 61 58.83 76.57 -13.42
C ALA A 61 58.23 77.98 -13.24
N SER A 62 57.24 78.33 -14.07
CA SER A 62 56.50 79.58 -13.91
C SER A 62 55.73 79.51 -12.59
N VAL A 63 55.88 80.57 -11.77
CA VAL A 63 55.34 80.66 -10.40
C VAL A 63 53.81 80.59 -10.35
N GLU A 64 53.13 80.67 -11.50
CA GLU A 64 51.66 80.67 -11.60
C GLU A 64 51.03 79.34 -12.07
N SER A 65 51.63 78.19 -11.75
CA SER A 65 50.97 76.89 -11.99
C SER A 65 50.55 76.19 -10.68
N PRO A 66 49.33 76.44 -10.17
CA PRO A 66 48.76 75.61 -9.14
C PRO A 66 48.08 74.41 -9.77
N LYS A 67 48.59 73.22 -9.46
CA LYS A 67 47.87 71.94 -9.20
C LYS A 67 48.65 70.76 -9.78
N ALA A 68 49.22 69.96 -8.88
CA ALA A 68 49.46 68.55 -9.15
C ALA A 68 48.17 67.92 -9.72
N PRO A 69 48.24 67.01 -10.71
CA PRO A 69 47.04 66.37 -11.22
C PRO A 69 46.29 65.75 -10.04
N VAL A 70 45.01 66.13 -9.90
CA VAL A 70 44.10 65.54 -8.93
C VAL A 70 44.16 64.04 -9.15
N GLN A 71 44.81 63.32 -8.23
CA GLN A 71 44.74 61.87 -8.27
C GLN A 71 43.29 61.53 -8.00
N LEU A 72 42.58 61.04 -9.03
CA LEU A 72 41.21 60.51 -8.95
C LEU A 72 41.12 59.21 -8.11
N SER A 73 42.19 58.88 -7.39
CA SER A 73 42.30 57.79 -6.46
C SER A 73 42.31 58.37 -5.05
N PRO A 74 41.40 57.93 -4.14
CA PRO A 74 41.43 58.35 -2.74
C PRO A 74 42.74 57.91 -2.08
N ARG A 75 43.78 58.76 -2.10
CA ARG A 75 45.09 58.44 -1.51
C ARG A 75 45.21 58.84 -0.03
N ASP A 76 44.22 59.57 0.51
CA ASP A 76 44.24 60.10 1.88
C ASP A 76 43.14 59.55 2.79
N VAL A 77 42.68 58.31 2.55
CA VAL A 77 42.19 57.52 3.68
C VAL A 77 43.42 56.87 4.26
N LYS A 78 43.98 57.43 5.35
CA LYS A 78 44.91 56.71 6.23
C LYS A 78 44.33 55.31 6.35
N LYS A 79 44.99 54.28 5.78
CA LYS A 79 44.51 52.90 5.84
C LYS A 79 44.24 52.64 7.32
N ARG A 80 42.97 52.60 7.72
CA ARG A 80 42.63 52.14 9.08
C ARG A 80 43.17 50.73 9.10
N GLU A 81 44.26 50.52 9.82
CA GLU A 81 44.85 49.20 9.99
C GLU A 81 43.77 48.37 10.65
N LEU A 82 43.13 47.50 9.86
CA LEU A 82 42.11 46.61 10.36
C LEU A 82 42.81 45.72 11.38
N SER A 83 42.33 45.74 12.63
CA SER A 83 42.82 44.83 13.66
C SER A 83 42.68 43.39 13.16
N GLN A 84 43.62 42.52 13.55
CA GLN A 84 43.62 41.11 13.16
C GLN A 84 42.25 40.45 13.40
N GLU A 85 41.62 40.76 14.54
CA GLU A 85 40.28 40.29 14.91
C GLU A 85 39.19 40.76 13.93
N GLN A 86 39.27 41.99 13.39
CA GLN A 86 38.32 42.48 12.40
C GLN A 86 38.48 41.79 11.04
N LEU A 87 39.69 41.35 10.70
CA LEU A 87 39.96 40.59 9.48
C LEU A 87 39.43 39.16 9.61
N GLU A 88 39.71 38.50 10.74
CA GLU A 88 39.19 37.17 11.07
C GLU A 88 37.67 37.14 11.07
N ASN A 89 37.02 38.13 11.70
CA ASN A 89 35.56 38.25 11.69
C ASN A 89 34.97 38.41 10.28
N LYS A 90 35.65 39.13 9.37
CA LYS A 90 35.22 39.26 7.97
C LYS A 90 35.36 37.95 7.20
N LEU A 91 36.42 37.20 7.43
CA LEU A 91 36.63 35.88 6.84
C LEU A 91 35.58 34.88 7.35
N LYS A 92 35.36 34.83 8.67
CA LYS A 92 34.34 33.98 9.30
C LYS A 92 32.94 34.29 8.76
N LYS A 93 32.55 35.56 8.65
CA LYS A 93 31.26 35.96 8.05
C LYS A 93 31.14 35.62 6.56
N ALA A 94 32.26 35.54 5.83
CA ALA A 94 32.25 35.07 4.45
C ALA A 94 32.10 33.55 4.36
N GLU A 95 32.73 32.81 5.27
CA GLU A 95 32.61 31.36 5.40
C GLU A 95 31.20 30.95 5.83
N GLU A 96 30.62 31.59 6.85
CA GLU A 96 29.23 31.36 7.28
C GLU A 96 28.24 31.57 6.14
N ARG A 97 28.42 32.62 5.32
CA ARG A 97 27.57 32.83 4.13
C ARG A 97 27.72 31.71 3.09
N ARG A 98 28.93 31.21 2.86
CA ARG A 98 29.16 30.07 1.95
C ARG A 98 28.50 28.81 2.50
N SER A 99 28.69 28.52 3.79
CA SER A 99 28.12 27.38 4.48
C SER A 99 26.58 27.41 4.46
N LEU A 100 25.96 28.57 4.71
CA LEU A 100 24.50 28.71 4.65
C LEU A 100 23.94 28.45 3.25
N ILE A 101 24.59 28.98 2.20
CA ILE A 101 24.17 28.73 0.80
C ILE A 101 24.30 27.24 0.45
N GLU A 102 25.40 26.62 0.88
CA GLU A 102 25.61 25.19 0.67
C GLU A 102 24.58 24.35 1.42
N GLN A 103 24.31 24.67 2.69
CA GLN A 103 23.29 24.01 3.49
C GLN A 103 21.91 24.14 2.86
N GLU A 104 21.50 25.35 2.45
CA GLU A 104 20.21 25.58 1.79
C GLU A 104 20.09 24.74 0.50
N ARG A 105 21.15 24.70 -0.31
CA ARG A 105 21.20 23.86 -1.51
C ARG A 105 21.05 22.37 -1.17
N MET A 106 21.74 21.90 -0.13
CA MET A 106 21.64 20.50 0.31
C MET A 106 20.25 20.17 0.85
N GLU A 107 19.61 21.09 1.58
CA GLU A 107 18.24 20.93 2.06
C GLU A 107 17.23 20.89 0.91
N GLN A 108 17.40 21.71 -0.13
CA GLN A 108 16.56 21.66 -1.34
C GLN A 108 16.69 20.31 -2.05
N LEU A 109 17.93 19.83 -2.26
CA LEU A 109 18.18 18.51 -2.86
C LEU A 109 17.60 17.36 -2.01
N ALA A 110 17.70 17.45 -0.69
CA ALA A 110 17.11 16.46 0.21
C ALA A 110 15.58 16.46 0.11
N LYS A 111 14.94 17.64 0.05
CA LYS A 111 13.49 17.77 -0.14
C LYS A 111 13.03 17.19 -1.49
N GLU A 112 13.79 17.41 -2.56
CA GLU A 112 13.50 16.82 -3.88
C GLU A 112 13.62 15.30 -3.88
N ARG A 113 14.67 14.76 -3.26
CA ARG A 113 14.84 13.30 -3.08
C ARG A 113 13.69 12.69 -2.29
N GLN A 114 13.29 13.33 -1.20
CA GLN A 114 12.19 12.86 -0.36
C GLN A 114 10.88 12.81 -1.14
N LYS A 115 10.56 13.86 -1.91
CA LYS A 115 9.38 13.88 -2.78
C LYS A 115 9.42 12.77 -3.83
N ALA A 116 10.59 12.51 -4.43
CA ALA A 116 10.73 11.44 -5.41
C ALA A 116 10.45 10.06 -4.77
N ILE A 117 10.95 9.82 -3.56
CA ILE A 117 10.67 8.59 -2.80
C ILE A 117 9.17 8.48 -2.49
N GLU A 118 8.54 9.55 -1.99
CA GLU A 118 7.11 9.57 -1.67
C GLU A 118 6.22 9.29 -2.88
N VAL A 119 6.57 9.81 -4.05
CA VAL A 119 5.84 9.52 -5.29
C VAL A 119 5.95 8.05 -5.67
N VAL A 120 7.16 7.49 -5.60
CA VAL A 120 7.39 6.07 -5.93
C VAL A 120 6.70 5.15 -4.94
N THR A 121 6.82 5.39 -3.63
CA THR A 121 6.16 4.57 -2.60
C THR A 121 4.65 4.68 -2.68
N LYS A 122 4.11 5.87 -2.96
CA LYS A 122 2.68 6.06 -3.18
C LYS A 122 2.19 5.26 -4.39
N ALA A 123 2.88 5.36 -5.52
CA ALA A 123 2.53 4.60 -6.73
C ALA A 123 2.57 3.08 -6.49
N GLN A 124 3.58 2.58 -5.76
CA GLN A 124 3.65 1.18 -5.35
C GLN A 124 2.48 0.79 -4.44
N SER A 125 2.16 1.62 -3.44
CA SER A 125 1.07 1.36 -2.50
C SER A 125 -0.30 1.33 -3.19
N GLU A 126 -0.54 2.20 -4.16
CA GLU A 126 -1.79 2.22 -4.94
C GLU A 126 -1.92 0.97 -5.81
N ASN A 127 -0.82 0.53 -6.43
CA ASN A 127 -0.79 -0.71 -7.20
C ASN A 127 -1.06 -1.94 -6.32
N GLU A 128 -0.44 -2.01 -5.13
CA GLU A 128 -0.71 -3.07 -4.16
C GLU A 128 -2.17 -3.06 -3.69
N GLN A 129 -2.73 -1.88 -3.39
CA GLN A 129 -4.14 -1.75 -3.02
C GLN A 129 -5.07 -2.20 -4.14
N PHE A 130 -4.76 -1.86 -5.38
CA PHE A 130 -5.53 -2.30 -6.54
C PHE A 130 -5.49 -3.82 -6.70
N SER A 131 -4.31 -4.42 -6.58
CA SER A 131 -4.12 -5.87 -6.61
C SER A 131 -4.92 -6.56 -5.50
N LYS A 132 -4.81 -6.08 -4.25
CA LYS A 132 -5.57 -6.61 -3.09
C LYS A 132 -7.09 -6.51 -3.30
N LYS A 133 -7.60 -5.35 -3.70
CA LYS A 133 -9.04 -5.16 -3.98
C LYS A 133 -9.53 -6.08 -5.07
N THR A 134 -8.75 -6.25 -6.14
CA THR A 134 -9.10 -7.13 -7.26
C THR A 134 -9.11 -8.59 -6.83
N GLN A 135 -8.11 -9.03 -6.07
CA GLN A 135 -8.04 -10.37 -5.50
C GLN A 135 -9.23 -10.66 -4.58
N GLU A 136 -9.58 -9.74 -3.68
CA GLU A 136 -10.74 -9.88 -2.81
C GLU A 136 -12.05 -9.95 -3.58
N LYS A 137 -12.21 -9.11 -4.61
CA LYS A 137 -13.40 -9.12 -5.47
C LYS A 137 -13.55 -10.46 -6.18
N LEU A 138 -12.45 -11.00 -6.72
CA LEU A 138 -12.43 -12.32 -7.34
C LEU A 138 -12.80 -13.40 -6.32
N ARG A 139 -12.17 -13.39 -5.14
CA ARG A 139 -12.44 -14.35 -4.06
C ARG A 139 -13.92 -14.36 -3.67
N ARG A 140 -14.50 -13.17 -3.42
CA ARG A 140 -15.93 -13.01 -3.10
C ARG A 140 -16.81 -13.54 -4.23
N SER A 141 -16.48 -13.23 -5.48
CA SER A 141 -17.25 -13.69 -6.64
C SER A 141 -17.20 -15.21 -6.80
N MET A 142 -16.07 -15.85 -6.51
CA MET A 142 -15.93 -17.30 -6.53
C MET A 142 -16.69 -17.97 -5.38
N GLU A 143 -16.68 -17.37 -4.19
CA GLU A 143 -17.45 -17.86 -3.03
C GLU A 143 -18.95 -17.83 -3.32
N ILE A 144 -19.47 -16.70 -3.80
CA ILE A 144 -20.89 -16.57 -4.16
C ILE A 144 -21.28 -17.60 -5.24
N ARG A 145 -20.43 -17.83 -6.25
CA ARG A 145 -20.69 -18.87 -7.26
C ARG A 145 -20.72 -20.27 -6.65
N ARG A 146 -19.82 -20.56 -5.70
CA ARG A 146 -19.79 -21.86 -5.00
C ARG A 146 -21.06 -22.04 -4.17
N GLU A 147 -21.41 -21.07 -3.34
CA GLU A 147 -22.62 -21.09 -2.50
C GLU A 147 -23.89 -21.21 -3.35
N ASN A 148 -23.99 -20.48 -4.46
CA ASN A 148 -25.11 -20.59 -5.40
C ASN A 148 -25.21 -21.98 -6.03
N ARG A 149 -24.08 -22.60 -6.38
CA ARG A 149 -24.07 -23.96 -6.91
C ARG A 149 -24.48 -24.97 -5.83
N GLU A 150 -23.99 -24.82 -4.61
CA GLU A 150 -24.32 -25.70 -3.50
C GLU A 150 -25.80 -25.60 -3.09
N THR A 151 -26.35 -24.38 -3.05
CA THR A 151 -27.78 -24.16 -2.76
C THR A 151 -28.67 -24.80 -3.81
N GLN A 152 -28.34 -24.67 -5.10
CA GLN A 152 -29.05 -25.36 -6.18
C GLN A 152 -29.00 -26.89 -6.02
N ILE A 153 -27.82 -27.45 -5.71
CA ILE A 153 -27.66 -28.89 -5.48
C ILE A 153 -28.46 -29.34 -4.27
N ARG A 154 -28.40 -28.61 -3.14
CA ARG A 154 -29.16 -28.92 -1.93
C ARG A 154 -30.66 -28.89 -2.19
N ALA A 155 -31.17 -27.88 -2.89
CA ALA A 155 -32.58 -27.78 -3.25
C ALA A 155 -33.04 -28.91 -4.19
N LEU A 156 -32.15 -29.42 -5.06
CA LEU A 156 -32.45 -30.60 -5.87
C LEU A 156 -32.49 -31.88 -5.01
N GLN A 157 -31.51 -32.06 -4.12
CA GLN A 157 -31.45 -33.21 -3.22
C GLN A 157 -32.63 -33.25 -2.25
N GLU A 158 -33.09 -32.10 -1.77
CA GLU A 158 -34.28 -31.99 -0.93
C GLU A 158 -35.54 -32.44 -1.67
N ARG A 159 -35.80 -31.89 -2.87
CA ARG A 159 -36.93 -32.34 -3.71
C ARG A 159 -36.91 -33.83 -4.02
N LEU A 160 -35.72 -34.40 -4.26
CA LEU A 160 -35.58 -35.83 -4.49
C LEU A 160 -35.87 -36.66 -3.22
N ARG A 161 -35.43 -36.19 -2.05
CA ARG A 161 -35.76 -36.83 -0.77
C ARG A 161 -37.24 -36.77 -0.46
N GLU A 162 -37.87 -35.62 -0.64
CA GLU A 162 -39.32 -35.45 -0.46
C GLU A 162 -40.10 -36.38 -1.39
N HIS A 163 -39.70 -36.49 -2.66
CA HIS A 163 -40.33 -37.40 -3.61
C HIS A 163 -40.15 -38.88 -3.20
N ALA A 164 -38.96 -39.27 -2.74
CA ALA A 164 -38.73 -40.62 -2.24
C ALA A 164 -39.57 -40.94 -0.99
N ASN A 165 -39.70 -39.99 -0.07
CA ASN A 165 -40.56 -40.12 1.11
C ASN A 165 -42.02 -40.26 0.69
N HIS A 166 -42.49 -39.45 -0.26
CA HIS A 166 -43.85 -39.55 -0.77
C HIS A 166 -44.14 -40.91 -1.43
N ILE A 167 -43.19 -41.45 -2.21
CA ILE A 167 -43.32 -42.81 -2.76
C ILE A 167 -43.48 -43.83 -1.63
N ASN A 168 -42.63 -43.76 -0.59
CA ASN A 168 -42.70 -44.68 0.54
C ASN A 168 -44.04 -44.56 1.28
N GLU A 169 -44.55 -43.36 1.50
CA GLU A 169 -45.87 -43.11 2.09
C GLU A 169 -46.97 -43.75 1.25
N VAL A 170 -46.94 -43.57 -0.07
CA VAL A 170 -47.93 -44.18 -0.98
C VAL A 170 -47.86 -45.70 -0.97
N CYS A 171 -46.64 -46.28 -0.97
CA CYS A 171 -46.43 -47.72 -0.87
C CYS A 171 -47.01 -48.27 0.45
N GLN A 172 -46.66 -47.68 1.59
CA GLN A 172 -47.19 -48.08 2.91
C GLN A 172 -48.71 -47.93 2.98
N ALA A 173 -49.27 -46.84 2.45
CA ALA A 173 -50.71 -46.64 2.39
C ALA A 173 -51.40 -47.68 1.50
N SER A 174 -50.74 -48.16 0.43
CA SER A 174 -51.27 -49.22 -0.42
C SER A 174 -51.22 -50.60 0.24
N GLU A 175 -50.17 -50.90 1.01
CA GLU A 175 -50.06 -52.13 1.80
C GLU A 175 -51.13 -52.19 2.90
N ASN A 176 -51.41 -51.04 3.52
CA ASN A 176 -52.39 -50.93 4.61
C ASN A 176 -53.84 -50.71 4.13
N ARG A 177 -54.11 -50.70 2.81
CA ARG A 177 -55.46 -50.44 2.26
C ARG A 177 -56.41 -51.64 2.29
N GLY A 178 -55.90 -52.85 2.55
CA GLY A 178 -56.72 -54.05 2.72
C GLY A 178 -57.09 -54.28 4.18
N PRO A 179 -58.19 -55.01 4.48
CA PRO A 179 -58.38 -55.56 5.81
C PRO A 179 -57.13 -56.38 6.14
N SER A 180 -56.54 -56.13 7.31
CA SER A 180 -55.40 -56.92 7.76
C SER A 180 -55.79 -58.40 7.74
N THR A 181 -54.82 -59.30 7.59
CA THR A 181 -55.08 -60.73 7.77
C THR A 181 -55.75 -61.01 9.10
N ASP A 182 -55.43 -60.21 10.11
CA ASP A 182 -56.01 -60.24 11.44
C ASP A 182 -57.49 -59.81 11.42
N ASP A 183 -57.84 -58.74 10.70
CA ASP A 183 -59.23 -58.27 10.56
C ASP A 183 -60.10 -59.33 9.85
N LEU A 184 -59.55 -59.99 8.82
CA LEU A 184 -60.24 -61.08 8.11
C LEU A 184 -60.42 -62.30 9.01
N GLN A 185 -59.42 -62.63 9.82
CA GLN A 185 -59.48 -63.70 10.80
C GLN A 185 -60.52 -63.41 11.89
N GLU A 186 -60.57 -62.18 12.41
CA GLU A 186 -61.56 -61.74 13.38
C GLU A 186 -62.98 -61.80 12.81
N GLN A 187 -63.19 -61.34 11.57
CA GLN A 187 -64.47 -61.46 10.88
C GLN A 187 -64.91 -62.92 10.70
N LEU A 188 -63.97 -63.83 10.42
CA LEU A 188 -64.25 -65.26 10.30
C LEU A 188 -64.66 -65.85 11.65
N VAL A 189 -63.91 -65.54 12.72
CA VAL A 189 -64.21 -65.97 14.09
C VAL A 189 -65.59 -65.46 14.51
N GLN A 190 -65.89 -64.19 14.28
CA GLN A 190 -67.17 -63.59 14.64
C GLN A 190 -68.35 -64.25 13.89
N LYS A 191 -68.17 -64.59 12.61
CA LYS A 191 -69.18 -65.37 11.87
C LYS A 191 -69.40 -66.76 12.48
N MET A 192 -68.33 -67.45 12.87
CA MET A 192 -68.39 -68.76 13.52
C MET A 192 -69.08 -68.66 14.89
N GLU A 193 -68.74 -67.67 15.71
CA GLU A 193 -69.37 -67.42 17.01
C GLU A 193 -70.87 -67.13 16.87
N ASN A 194 -71.27 -66.30 15.92
CA ASN A 194 -72.68 -66.00 15.68
C ASN A 194 -73.45 -67.24 15.22
N ALA A 195 -72.85 -68.07 14.36
CA ALA A 195 -73.43 -69.34 13.96
C ALA A 195 -73.61 -70.31 15.15
N LEU A 196 -72.63 -70.38 16.05
CA LEU A 196 -72.71 -71.18 17.28
C LEU A 196 -73.79 -70.65 18.23
N LYS A 197 -73.84 -69.34 18.49
CA LYS A 197 -74.87 -68.69 19.32
C LYS A 197 -76.28 -68.99 18.80
N ASN A 198 -76.49 -68.88 17.49
CA ASN A 198 -77.78 -69.20 16.87
C ASN A 198 -78.17 -70.67 17.05
N ARG A 199 -77.21 -71.61 16.90
CA ARG A 199 -77.45 -73.04 17.14
C ARG A 199 -77.79 -73.33 18.60
N GLU A 200 -77.06 -72.72 19.53
CA GLU A 200 -77.32 -72.86 20.97
C GLU A 200 -78.70 -72.30 21.34
N GLU A 201 -79.10 -71.17 20.76
CA GLU A 201 -80.44 -70.62 20.94
C GLU A 201 -81.53 -71.55 20.40
N GLN A 202 -81.34 -72.14 19.22
CA GLN A 202 -82.27 -73.14 18.68
C GLN A 202 -82.40 -74.36 19.61
N LEU A 203 -81.28 -74.86 20.13
CA LEU A 203 -81.28 -75.98 21.08
C LEU A 203 -81.95 -75.62 22.40
N ARG A 204 -81.69 -74.42 22.94
CA ARG A 204 -82.35 -73.91 24.15
C ARG A 204 -83.86 -73.80 23.96
N ASN A 205 -84.32 -73.22 22.85
CA ASN A 205 -85.74 -73.09 22.53
C ASN A 205 -86.43 -74.47 22.42
N LEU A 206 -85.74 -75.49 21.89
CA LEU A 206 -86.25 -76.86 21.86
C LEU A 206 -86.32 -77.47 23.26
N GLN A 207 -85.30 -77.28 24.09
CA GLN A 207 -85.27 -77.76 25.48
C GLN A 207 -86.38 -77.10 26.32
N GLU A 208 -86.61 -75.80 26.14
CA GLU A 208 -87.67 -75.07 26.83
C GLU A 208 -89.05 -75.62 26.47
N ARG A 209 -89.34 -75.84 25.18
CA ARG A 209 -90.60 -76.47 24.74
C ARG A 209 -90.80 -77.86 25.34
N LEU A 210 -89.73 -78.65 25.44
CA LEU A 210 -89.81 -79.97 26.08
C LEU A 210 -90.10 -79.84 27.59
N ALA A 211 -89.44 -78.93 28.28
CA ALA A 211 -89.66 -78.67 29.70
C ALA A 211 -91.08 -78.14 29.99
N GLU A 212 -91.61 -77.25 29.14
CA GLU A 212 -92.99 -76.79 29.21
C GLU A 212 -93.99 -77.94 29.05
N HIS A 213 -93.74 -78.83 28.09
CA HIS A 213 -94.57 -80.01 27.87
C HIS A 213 -94.55 -80.94 29.09
N GLU A 214 -93.38 -81.20 29.68
CA GLU A 214 -93.26 -81.96 30.93
C GLU A 214 -94.00 -81.28 32.09
N ASN A 215 -93.87 -79.96 32.22
CA ASN A 215 -94.56 -79.20 33.26
C ASN A 215 -96.08 -79.26 33.10
N ARG A 216 -96.58 -79.18 31.86
CA ARG A 216 -98.00 -79.33 31.55
C ARG A 216 -98.51 -80.74 31.88
N ILE A 217 -97.73 -81.78 31.56
CA ILE A 217 -98.04 -83.16 31.99
C ILE A 217 -98.15 -83.23 33.52
N LYS A 218 -97.15 -82.71 34.25
CA LYS A 218 -97.15 -82.67 35.72
C LYS A 218 -98.34 -81.89 36.28
N GLU A 219 -98.72 -80.79 35.63
CA GLU A 219 -99.88 -79.98 36.04
C GLU A 219 -101.21 -80.73 35.82
N VAL A 220 -101.39 -81.39 34.67
CA VAL A 220 -102.55 -82.24 34.40
C VAL A 220 -102.63 -83.39 35.41
N GLN A 221 -101.50 -84.05 35.71
CA GLN A 221 -101.43 -85.09 36.74
C GLN A 221 -101.82 -84.56 38.13
N ARG A 222 -101.32 -83.39 38.52
CA ARG A 222 -101.70 -82.73 39.79
C ARG A 222 -103.19 -82.39 39.83
N LYS A 223 -103.74 -81.80 38.76
CA LYS A 223 -105.17 -81.47 38.66
C LYS A 223 -106.04 -82.71 38.78
N LYS A 224 -105.63 -83.84 38.18
CA LYS A 224 -106.31 -85.13 38.32
C LYS A 224 -106.32 -85.62 39.77
N LEU A 225 -105.17 -85.59 40.46
CA LEU A 225 -105.07 -85.98 41.87
C LEU A 225 -105.94 -85.09 42.79
N ILE A 226 -105.98 -83.78 42.53
CA ILE A 226 -106.81 -82.83 43.29
C ILE A 226 -108.29 -83.12 43.06
N SER A 227 -108.71 -83.32 41.80
CA SER A 227 -110.11 -83.65 41.49
C SER A 227 -110.56 -84.97 42.12
N GLU A 228 -109.68 -85.97 42.20
CA GLU A 228 -109.97 -87.24 42.87
C GLU A 228 -110.12 -87.06 44.39
N SER A 229 -109.33 -86.17 45.01
CA SER A 229 -109.42 -85.84 46.45
C SER A 229 -110.59 -84.93 46.85
N GLU A 230 -111.12 -84.14 45.90
CA GLU A 230 -112.31 -83.29 46.11
C GLU A 230 -113.62 -84.06 45.94
N THR A 231 -113.62 -85.17 45.19
CA THR A 231 -114.78 -86.07 45.06
C THR A 231 -114.96 -87.04 46.23
N GLU A 232 -114.01 -87.09 47.18
CA GLU A 232 -114.04 -87.97 48.37
C GLU A 232 -114.37 -87.21 49.70
N LYS A 233 -114.87 -85.97 49.63
CA LYS A 233 -115.42 -85.22 50.78
C LYS A 233 -116.90 -84.96 50.61
#